data_AF-A0A975Y599-F1
#
_entry.id   AF-A0A975Y599-F1
#
_cell.length_a   1.000
_cell.length_b   1.000
_cell.length_c   1.000
_cell.angle_alpha   90.00
_cell.angle_beta   90.00
_cell.angle_gamma   90.00
#
_symmetry.space_group_name_H-M   'P 1'
#
loop_
_entity.id
_entity.type
_entity.pdbx_description
1 polymer ?
#
loop_
_entity_poly.entity_id
_entity_poly.type
_entity_poly.pdbx_seq_one_letter_code
_entity_poly.pdbx_strand_id
1 'polypeptide(L)' 'METSVVQLKPQEMEIQNIDHLGIVAGIIDSIGLVEIINELIGVEIGEKVSPGHVVKAMTFF' A
#
# COMPACT_ATOMS: atom_id res chain seq x y z
N MET A 1 -3.27 -26.10 11.75
CA MET A 1 -2.90 -24.76 12.24
C MET A 1 -4.03 -23.86 11.82
N GLU A 2 -4.84 -23.43 12.77
CA GLU A 2 -6.07 -22.66 12.53
C GLU A 2 -5.67 -21.27 12.02
N THR A 3 -6.03 -20.96 10.76
CA THR A 3 -5.84 -19.62 10.21
C THR A 3 -6.87 -18.71 10.86
N SER A 4 -6.47 -17.98 11.90
CA SER A 4 -7.28 -16.93 12.51
C SER A 4 -7.54 -15.83 11.48
N VAL A 5 -8.67 -15.93 10.78
CA VAL A 5 -9.18 -14.86 9.94
C VAL A 5 -9.58 -13.71 10.85
N VAL A 6 -8.87 -12.58 10.75
CA VAL A 6 -9.21 -11.36 11.50
C VAL A 6 -10.56 -10.86 11.00
N GLN A 7 -11.63 -11.13 11.77
CA GLN A 7 -12.97 -10.62 11.51
C GLN A 7 -13.02 -9.15 11.92
N LEU A 8 -12.85 -8.23 10.97
CA LEU A 8 -13.03 -6.80 11.20
C LEU A 8 -14.51 -6.53 11.44
N LYS A 9 -14.84 -5.84 12.54
CA LYS A 9 -16.22 -5.50 12.87
C LYS A 9 -16.77 -4.52 11.82
N PRO A 10 -18.00 -4.70 11.31
CA PRO A 10 -18.57 -3.86 10.24
C PRO A 10 -18.64 -2.35 10.55
N GLN A 11 -18.52 -1.96 11.81
CA GLN A 11 -18.68 -0.57 12.28
C GLN A 11 -17.37 0.25 12.26
N GLU A 12 -16.22 -0.36 11.98
CA GLU A 12 -14.91 0.33 11.97
C GLU A 12 -14.39 0.66 10.56
N MET A 13 -15.10 0.25 9.51
CA MET A 13 -14.66 0.44 8.13
C MET A 13 -15.53 1.48 7.43
N GLU A 14 -14.97 2.66 7.19
CA GLU A 14 -15.59 3.72 6.41
C GLU A 14 -15.15 3.63 4.94
N ILE A 15 -16.11 3.58 4.03
CA ILE A 15 -15.83 3.58 2.58
C ILE A 15 -15.97 5.02 2.11
N GLN A 16 -14.85 5.62 1.69
CA GLN A 16 -14.82 6.94 1.06
C GLN A 16 -14.30 6.81 -0.36
N ASN A 17 -14.95 7.49 -1.30
CA ASN A 17 -14.41 7.65 -2.64
C ASN A 17 -13.44 8.84 -2.65
N ILE A 18 -12.22 8.60 -3.13
CA ILE A 18 -11.16 9.61 -3.25
C ILE A 18 -10.80 9.73 -4.73
N ASP A 19 -11.47 10.64 -5.46
CA ASP A 19 -11.26 10.89 -6.90
C ASP A 19 -9.96 11.68 -7.21
N HIS A 20 -8.97 11.62 -6.32
CA HIS A 20 -7.74 12.42 -6.39
C HIS A 20 -6.50 11.56 -6.18
N LEU A 21 -5.82 11.22 -7.27
CA LEU A 21 -4.60 10.39 -7.28
C LEU A 21 -3.53 10.92 -6.31
N GLY A 22 -3.41 12.24 -6.16
CA GLY A 22 -2.47 12.86 -5.21
C GLY A 22 -2.80 12.56 -3.75
N ILE A 23 -4.08 12.47 -3.38
CA ILE A 23 -4.50 12.12 -2.01
C ILE A 23 -4.22 10.64 -1.75
N VAL A 24 -4.57 9.77 -2.69
CA VAL A 24 -4.28 8.33 -2.60
C VAL A 24 -2.77 8.09 -2.48
N ALA A 25 -1.95 8.81 -3.26
CA ALA A 25 -0.50 8.77 -3.15
C ALA A 25 0.01 9.20 -1.78
N GLY A 26 -0.53 10.29 -1.24
CA GLY A 26 -0.18 10.79 0.09
C GLY A 26 -0.58 9.83 1.21
N ILE A 27 -1.72 9.14 1.09
CA ILE A 27 -2.14 8.11 2.05
C ILE A 27 -1.17 6.93 2.01
N ILE A 28 -0.83 6.43 0.81
CA ILE A 28 0.12 5.32 0.63
C ILE A 28 1.48 5.62 1.29
N ASP A 29 1.97 6.86 1.16
CA ASP A 29 3.20 7.30 1.83
C ASP A 29 3.00 7.41 3.36
N SER A 30 1.86 7.96 3.80
CA SER A 30 1.58 8.16 5.23
C SER A 30 1.48 6.86 6.02
N ILE A 31 1.04 5.77 5.38
CA ILE A 31 0.97 4.44 6.00
C ILE A 31 2.27 3.64 5.88
N GLY A 32 3.29 4.17 5.19
CA GLY A 32 4.58 3.50 5.01
C GLY A 32 4.53 2.26 4.11
N LEU A 33 3.56 2.18 3.19
CA LEU A 33 3.35 0.99 2.37
C LEU A 33 4.52 0.74 1.40
N VAL A 34 5.15 1.81 0.90
CA VAL A 34 6.30 1.71 -0.01
C VAL A 34 7.47 1.01 0.68
N GLU A 35 7.74 1.38 1.93
CA GLU A 35 8.80 0.82 2.77
C GLU A 35 8.52 -0.66 3.07
N ILE A 36 7.30 -1.00 3.46
CA ILE A 36 6.89 -2.38 3.73
C ILE A 36 7.12 -3.26 2.50
N ILE A 37 6.74 -2.80 1.31
CA ILE A 37 6.94 -3.56 0.07
C ILE A 37 8.43 -3.71 -0.25
N ASN A 38 9.20 -2.64 -0.08
CA ASN A 38 10.65 -2.68 -0.28
C ASN A 38 11.34 -3.65 0.71
N GLU A 39 10.87 -3.76 1.95
CA GLU A 39 11.39 -4.73 2.93
C GLU A 39 11.03 -6.17 2.58
N LEU A 40 9.82 -6.41 2.07
CA LEU A 40 9.34 -7.75 1.72
C LEU A 40 9.96 -8.30 0.43
N ILE A 41 10.13 -7.44 -0.58
CA ILE A 41 10.66 -7.83 -1.90
C ILE A 41 12.18 -7.65 -1.97
N GLY A 42 12.72 -6.72 -1.17
CA GLY A 42 14.09 -6.22 -1.31
C GLY A 42 14.17 -5.07 -2.32
N VAL A 43 15.28 -4.33 -2.27
CA VAL A 43 15.62 -3.29 -3.23
C VAL A 43 17.02 -3.58 -3.76
N GLU A 44 17.18 -3.62 -5.08
CA GLU A 44 18.48 -3.87 -5.69
C GLU A 44 19.22 -2.57 -6.01
N ILE A 45 20.52 -2.58 -5.73
CA ILE A 45 21.41 -1.45 -6.04
C ILE A 45 21.58 -1.37 -7.55
N GLY A 46 20.87 -0.44 -8.19
CA GLY A 46 20.86 -0.25 -9.64
C GLY A 46 19.46 -0.06 -10.22
N GLU A 47 18.42 -0.36 -9.44
CA GLU A 47 17.04 -0.08 -9.82
C GLU A 47 16.79 1.44 -9.89
N LYS A 48 16.15 1.89 -10.98
CA LYS A 48 15.75 3.29 -11.14
C LYS A 48 14.52 3.63 -10.29
N VAL A 49 13.71 2.64 -9.99
CA VAL A 49 12.45 2.74 -9.25
C VAL A 49 12.36 1.50 -8.37
N SER A 50 12.08 1.66 -7.08
CA SER A 50 11.98 0.52 -6.14
C SER A 50 10.66 -0.24 -6.32
N PRO A 51 10.57 -1.51 -5.88
CA PRO A 51 9.34 -2.29 -5.97
C PRO A 51 8.12 -1.63 -5.33
N GLY A 52 8.30 -1.00 -4.15
CA GLY A 52 7.22 -0.25 -3.49
C GLY A 52 6.69 0.93 -4.32
N HIS A 53 7.56 1.63 -5.04
CA HIS A 53 7.15 2.71 -5.93
C HIS A 53 6.43 2.19 -7.19
N VAL A 54 6.82 1.01 -7.69
CA VAL A 54 6.12 0.36 -8.81
C VAL A 54 4.68 0.03 -8.40
N VAL A 55 4.49 -0.61 -7.24
CA VAL A 55 3.14 -0.97 -6.75
C VAL A 55 2.30 0.28 -6.48
N LYS A 56 2.89 1.32 -5.87
CA LYS A 56 2.21 2.61 -5.69
C LYS A 56 1.69 3.18 -7.01
N ALA A 57 2.49 3.12 -8.07
CA ALA A 57 2.10 3.61 -9.38
C ALA A 57 0.99 2.76 -10.04
N MET A 58 0.95 1.44 -9.79
CA MET A 58 -0.08 0.55 -10.32
C MET A 58 -1.48 0.85 -9.77
N THR A 59 -1.58 1.38 -8.55
CA THR A 59 -2.86 1.74 -7.92
C THR A 59 -3.54 2.95 -8.57
N PHE A 60 -2.85 3.68 -9.44
CA PHE A 60 -3.37 4.87 -10.13
C PHE A 60 -3.91 4.61 -11.54
N PHE A 61 -3.95 3.35 -12.00
CA PHE A 61 -4.37 2.96 -13.35
C PHE A 61 -5.79 2.39 -13.37
#